data_AF-A0A0Q8ZW73-F1
#
_entry.id   AF-A0A0Q8ZW73-F1
#
_cell.length_a   1.000
_cell.length_b   1.000
_cell.length_c   1.000
_cell.angle_alpha   90.00
_cell.angle_beta   90.00
_cell.angle_gamma   90.00
#
_symmetry.space_group_name_H-M   'P 1'
#
loop_
_entity.id
_entity.type
_entity.pdbx_description
1 polymer ?
#
loop_
_entity_poly.entity_id
_entity_poly.type
_entity_poly.pdbx_seq_one_letter_code
_entity_poly.pdbx_strand_id
1 'polypeptide(L)'
;MGFTTKKNSSFLDSKLIPFFKKYGIFLIVLFLVFPYVYKYIRMALNSIKNTNLQAEQTANSNENGKADPIITKTKVDAIKKKYPTIPKKTMDDILASAFKIAKAFGTNVDDNHVLLGGTIDLYNVAAWTEDEKTAIKYLKKHTGTFPILEEVYYKTATKSKNLRNDILSYLSNSQYSDLAKYYKSKGYNWL
;
A
#
# COMPACT_ATOMS: atom_id res chain seq x y z
N MET A 1 -4.95 -3.52 80.63
CA MET A 1 -5.45 -3.01 79.33
C MET A 1 -4.29 -2.99 78.35
N GLY A 2 -4.30 -3.88 77.35
CA GLY A 2 -3.32 -3.87 76.28
C GLY A 2 -4.00 -4.30 75.00
N PHE A 3 -4.42 -3.33 74.18
CA PHE A 3 -4.97 -3.61 72.86
C PHE A 3 -3.82 -3.97 71.91
N THR A 4 -3.58 -5.26 71.68
CA THR A 4 -2.73 -5.70 70.57
C THR A 4 -3.54 -5.57 69.29
N THR A 5 -3.38 -4.45 68.58
CA THR A 5 -3.89 -4.29 67.22
C THR A 5 -3.17 -5.27 66.30
N LYS A 6 -3.86 -6.35 65.91
CA LYS A 6 -3.38 -7.31 64.91
C LYS A 6 -3.27 -6.57 63.57
N LYS A 7 -2.04 -6.20 63.19
CA LYS A 7 -1.76 -5.50 61.94
C LYS A 7 -2.03 -6.49 60.80
N ASN A 8 -3.16 -6.32 60.10
CA ASN A 8 -3.46 -7.06 58.88
C ASN A 8 -2.36 -6.74 57.87
N SER A 9 -1.42 -7.68 57.68
CA SER A 9 -0.36 -7.51 56.69
C SER A 9 -1.00 -7.44 55.31
N SER A 10 -0.99 -6.24 54.72
CA SER A 10 -1.52 -6.00 53.39
C SER A 10 -0.81 -6.92 52.39
N PHE A 11 -1.50 -7.33 51.33
CA PHE A 11 -0.92 -8.06 50.19
C PHE A 11 0.36 -7.37 49.66
N LEU A 12 0.38 -6.03 49.77
CA LEU A 12 1.53 -5.19 49.47
C LEU A 12 2.78 -5.59 50.27
N ASP A 13 2.65 -5.75 51.59
CA ASP A 13 3.77 -6.02 52.50
C ASP A 13 4.24 -7.48 52.43
N SER A 14 3.32 -8.41 52.23
CA SER A 14 3.60 -9.84 52.26
C SER A 14 4.11 -10.43 50.94
N LYS A 15 3.74 -9.83 49.79
CA LYS A 15 4.06 -10.42 48.47
C LYS A 15 4.73 -9.45 47.50
N LEU A 16 4.27 -8.20 47.40
CA LEU A 16 4.84 -7.23 46.43
C LEU A 16 6.20 -6.69 46.89
N ILE A 17 6.34 -6.26 48.14
CA ILE A 17 7.61 -5.71 48.65
C ILE A 17 8.76 -6.74 48.57
N PRO A 18 8.60 -8.01 48.98
CA PRO A 18 9.63 -9.03 48.82
C PRO A 18 9.96 -9.33 47.35
N PHE A 19 8.95 -9.28 46.46
CA PHE A 19 9.12 -9.49 45.03
C PHE A 19 9.94 -8.36 44.39
N PHE A 20 9.63 -7.10 44.67
CA PHE A 20 10.43 -5.96 44.19
C PHE A 20 11.82 -5.89 44.83
N LYS A 21 11.99 -6.31 46.09
CA LYS A 21 13.34 -6.43 46.68
C LYS A 21 14.19 -7.50 45.99
N LYS A 22 13.59 -8.62 45.56
CA LYS A 22 14.31 -9.72 44.92
C LYS A 22 14.51 -9.52 43.41
N TYR A 23 13.55 -8.90 42.73
CA TYR A 23 13.52 -8.78 41.26
C TYR A 23 13.46 -7.33 40.75
N GLY A 24 13.48 -6.33 41.62
CA GLY A 24 13.38 -4.91 41.24
C GLY A 24 14.51 -4.45 40.34
N ILE A 25 15.75 -4.90 40.59
CA ILE A 25 16.89 -4.65 39.68
C ILE A 25 16.60 -5.22 38.28
N PHE A 26 16.06 -6.44 38.20
CA PHE A 26 15.74 -7.08 36.92
C PHE A 26 14.61 -6.33 36.19
N LEU A 27 13.60 -5.84 36.92
CA LEU A 27 12.52 -5.05 36.34
C LEU A 27 13.03 -3.70 35.82
N ILE A 28 13.93 -3.03 36.56
CA ILE A 28 14.55 -1.76 36.11
C ILE A 28 15.40 -1.99 34.86
N VAL A 29 16.25 -3.02 34.87
CA VAL A 29 17.08 -3.39 33.70
C VAL A 29 16.19 -3.75 32.51
N LEU A 30 15.14 -4.54 32.71
CA LEU A 30 14.15 -4.85 31.68
C LEU A 30 13.51 -3.57 31.16
N PHE A 31 13.06 -2.66 32.02
CA PHE A 31 12.40 -1.42 31.60
C PHE A 31 13.32 -0.47 30.84
N LEU A 32 14.61 -0.45 31.17
CA LEU A 32 15.61 0.35 30.47
C LEU A 32 16.02 -0.27 29.14
N VAL A 33 16.13 -1.60 29.05
CA VAL A 33 16.62 -2.31 27.84
C VAL A 33 15.48 -2.60 26.85
N PHE A 34 14.27 -2.87 27.35
CA PHE A 34 13.08 -3.20 26.57
C PHE A 34 12.74 -2.17 25.46
N PRO A 35 12.74 -0.85 25.67
CA PRO A 35 12.43 0.11 24.61
C PRO A 35 13.44 0.04 23.45
N TYR A 36 14.72 -0.21 23.74
CA TYR A 36 15.75 -0.35 22.72
C TYR A 36 15.59 -1.67 21.96
N VAL A 37 15.42 -2.79 22.67
CA VAL A 37 15.18 -4.09 22.04
C VAL A 37 13.91 -4.07 21.17
N TYR A 38 12.83 -3.48 21.68
CA TYR A 38 11.59 -3.28 20.93
C TYR A 38 11.80 -2.45 19.66
N LYS A 39 12.56 -1.34 19.75
CA LYS A 39 12.93 -0.52 18.59
C LYS A 39 13.71 -1.32 17.54
N TYR A 40 14.70 -2.11 17.96
CA TYR A 40 15.50 -2.95 17.05
C TYR A 40 14.65 -4.02 16.37
N ILE A 41 13.80 -4.73 17.12
CA ILE A 41 12.88 -5.73 16.54
C ILE A 41 11.94 -5.06 15.54
N ARG A 42 11.37 -3.89 15.87
CA ARG A 42 10.50 -3.14 14.97
C ARG A 42 11.24 -2.70 13.69
N MET A 43 12.48 -2.25 13.80
CA MET A 43 13.31 -1.88 12.64
C MET A 43 13.61 -3.09 11.75
N ALA A 44 13.95 -4.25 12.34
CA ALA A 44 14.20 -5.48 11.59
C ALA A 44 12.93 -5.97 10.86
N LEU A 45 11.77 -5.98 11.55
CA LEU A 45 10.49 -6.33 10.95
C LEU A 45 10.10 -5.39 9.81
N ASN A 46 10.31 -4.08 9.98
CA ASN A 46 10.07 -3.09 8.93
C ASN A 46 11.01 -3.28 7.73
N SER A 47 12.28 -3.60 7.98
CA SER A 47 13.25 -3.87 6.90
C SER A 47 12.85 -5.08 6.07
N ILE A 48 12.49 -6.19 6.72
CA ILE A 48 12.03 -7.42 6.03
C ILE A 48 10.76 -7.14 5.21
N LYS A 49 9.80 -6.41 5.79
CA LYS A 49 8.58 -6.02 5.09
C LYS A 49 8.89 -5.17 3.85
N ASN A 50 9.81 -4.22 3.96
CA ASN A 50 10.22 -3.37 2.85
C ASN A 50 10.94 -4.16 1.75
N THR A 51 11.82 -5.11 2.10
CA THR A 51 12.51 -5.97 1.14
C THR A 51 11.52 -6.86 0.39
N ASN A 52 10.56 -7.47 1.09
CA ASN A 52 9.53 -8.29 0.43
C ASN A 52 8.65 -7.46 -0.51
N LEU A 53 8.25 -6.25 -0.10
CA LEU A 53 7.50 -5.33 -0.96
C LEU A 53 8.31 -4.94 -2.21
N GLN A 54 9.62 -4.68 -2.08
CA GLN A 54 10.48 -4.39 -3.23
C GLN A 54 10.63 -5.60 -4.16
N ALA A 55 10.79 -6.81 -3.60
CA ALA A 55 10.89 -8.03 -4.39
C ALA A 55 9.60 -8.32 -5.17
N GLU A 56 8.43 -8.18 -4.53
CA GLU A 56 7.12 -8.26 -5.20
C GLU A 56 6.98 -7.21 -6.29
N GLN A 57 7.46 -5.99 -6.05
CA GLN A 57 7.48 -4.91 -7.04
C GLN A 57 8.32 -5.22 -8.26
N THR A 58 9.55 -5.69 -8.06
CA THR A 58 10.43 -6.07 -9.15
C THR A 58 9.87 -7.27 -9.92
N ALA A 59 9.35 -8.28 -9.23
CA ALA A 59 8.74 -9.45 -9.88
C ALA A 59 7.54 -9.05 -10.75
N ASN A 60 6.62 -8.25 -10.21
CA ASN A 60 5.43 -7.81 -10.95
C ASN A 60 5.80 -6.93 -12.16
N SER A 61 6.76 -6.02 -12.00
CA SER A 61 7.28 -5.20 -13.10
C SER A 61 7.93 -6.06 -14.19
N ASN A 62 8.70 -7.08 -13.82
CA ASN A 62 9.36 -8.00 -14.77
C ASN A 62 8.34 -8.87 -15.52
N GLU A 63 7.32 -9.36 -14.83
CA GLU A 63 6.24 -10.13 -15.45
C GLU A 63 5.40 -9.28 -16.40
N ASN A 64 5.06 -8.06 -15.99
CA ASN A 64 4.30 -7.11 -16.81
C ASN A 64 5.13 -6.58 -17.98
N GLY A 65 6.46 -6.52 -17.83
CA GLY A 65 7.40 -6.20 -18.90
C GLY A 65 7.37 -7.20 -20.07
N LYS A 66 6.90 -8.44 -19.85
CA LYS A 66 6.78 -9.46 -20.90
C LYS A 66 5.51 -9.32 -21.74
N ALA A 67 4.54 -8.50 -21.30
CA ALA A 67 3.23 -8.33 -21.94
C ALA A 67 2.54 -9.67 -22.31
N ASP A 68 2.75 -10.73 -21.52
CA ASP A 68 2.23 -12.06 -21.83
C ASP A 68 0.73 -12.15 -21.47
N PRO A 69 -0.16 -12.49 -22.42
CA PRO A 69 -1.59 -12.57 -22.19
C PRO A 69 -1.98 -13.69 -21.19
N ILE A 70 -1.21 -14.77 -21.09
CA ILE A 70 -1.44 -15.88 -20.15
C ILE A 70 -1.15 -15.41 -18.72
N ILE A 71 -0.03 -14.71 -18.52
CA ILE A 71 0.34 -14.13 -17.22
C ILE A 71 -0.72 -13.12 -16.80
N THR A 72 -1.12 -12.23 -17.71
CA THR A 72 -2.16 -11.22 -17.45
C THR A 72 -3.48 -11.87 -17.05
N LYS A 73 -3.94 -12.89 -17.79
CA LYS A 73 -5.16 -13.63 -17.45
C LYS A 73 -5.08 -14.30 -16.08
N THR A 74 -3.95 -14.92 -15.76
CA THR A 74 -3.73 -15.56 -14.45
C THR A 74 -3.82 -14.56 -13.30
N LYS A 75 -3.24 -13.37 -13.46
CA LYS A 75 -3.33 -12.29 -12.47
C LYS A 75 -4.75 -11.74 -12.32
N VAL A 76 -5.47 -11.58 -13.43
CA VAL A 76 -6.88 -11.17 -13.42
C VAL A 76 -7.74 -12.19 -12.66
N ASP A 77 -7.54 -13.49 -12.92
CA ASP A 77 -8.28 -14.55 -12.24
C ASP A 77 -7.96 -14.59 -10.72
N ALA A 78 -6.70 -14.35 -10.34
CA ALA A 78 -6.31 -14.24 -8.94
C ALA A 78 -6.99 -13.04 -8.24
N ILE A 79 -7.10 -11.90 -8.90
CA ILE A 79 -7.79 -10.72 -8.36
C ILE A 79 -9.30 -10.98 -8.24
N LYS A 80 -9.91 -11.61 -9.25
CA LYS A 80 -11.33 -12.01 -9.21
C LYS A 80 -11.64 -12.92 -8.02
N LYS A 81 -10.74 -13.87 -7.72
CA LYS A 81 -10.85 -14.74 -6.53
C LYS A 81 -10.70 -13.98 -5.21
N LYS A 82 -9.86 -12.94 -5.17
CA LYS A 82 -9.64 -12.10 -3.97
C LYS A 82 -10.87 -11.24 -3.64
N TYR A 83 -11.65 -10.85 -4.65
CA TYR A 83 -12.83 -9.99 -4.51
C TYR A 83 -14.12 -10.67 -5.00
N PRO A 84 -14.56 -11.79 -4.37
CA PRO A 84 -15.68 -12.58 -4.87
C PRO A 84 -17.04 -11.87 -4.71
N THR A 85 -17.13 -10.87 -3.84
CA THR A 85 -18.35 -10.10 -3.56
C THR A 85 -18.61 -9.00 -4.59
N ILE A 86 -17.64 -8.67 -5.45
CA ILE A 86 -17.81 -7.66 -6.48
C ILE A 86 -18.56 -8.26 -7.66
N PRO A 87 -19.65 -7.62 -8.15
CA PRO A 87 -20.34 -8.08 -9.34
C PRO A 87 -19.38 -8.19 -10.54
N LYS A 88 -19.50 -9.27 -11.31
CA LYS A 88 -18.63 -9.51 -12.49
C LYS A 88 -18.53 -8.29 -13.41
N LYS A 89 -19.66 -7.64 -13.69
CA LYS A 89 -19.71 -6.41 -14.50
C LYS A 89 -18.84 -5.29 -13.92
N THR A 90 -18.93 -5.05 -12.61
CA THR A 90 -18.13 -4.03 -11.93
C THR A 90 -16.64 -4.37 -11.98
N MET A 91 -16.27 -5.64 -11.81
CA MET A 91 -14.88 -6.07 -11.93
C MET A 91 -14.34 -5.89 -13.36
N ASP A 92 -15.12 -6.27 -14.37
CA ASP A 92 -14.76 -6.09 -15.77
C ASP A 92 -14.65 -4.60 -16.14
N ASP A 93 -15.50 -3.73 -15.58
CA ASP A 93 -15.40 -2.27 -15.71
C ASP A 93 -14.13 -1.70 -15.05
N ILE A 94 -13.73 -2.22 -13.88
CA ILE A 94 -12.48 -1.86 -13.20
C ILE A 94 -11.27 -2.26 -14.05
N LEU A 95 -11.26 -3.48 -14.57
CA LEU A 95 -10.22 -3.98 -15.47
C LEU A 95 -10.08 -3.10 -16.71
N ALA A 96 -11.18 -2.83 -17.40
CA ALA A 96 -11.17 -1.98 -18.59
C ALA A 96 -10.68 -0.56 -18.26
N SER A 97 -11.06 -0.02 -17.11
CA SER A 97 -10.62 1.32 -16.68
C SER A 97 -9.14 1.34 -16.33
N ALA A 98 -8.61 0.30 -15.69
CA ALA A 98 -7.18 0.17 -15.37
C ALA A 98 -6.31 0.19 -16.64
N PHE A 99 -6.64 -0.60 -17.66
CA PHE A 99 -5.92 -0.60 -18.94
C PHE A 99 -6.00 0.75 -19.66
N LYS A 100 -7.16 1.41 -19.62
CA LYS A 100 -7.32 2.74 -20.23
C LYS A 100 -6.55 3.83 -19.50
N ILE A 101 -6.45 3.75 -18.17
CA ILE A 101 -5.61 4.66 -17.38
C ILE A 101 -4.14 4.41 -17.67
N ALA A 102 -3.69 3.15 -17.74
CA ALA A 102 -2.30 2.82 -18.03
C ALA A 102 -1.90 3.30 -19.42
N LYS A 103 -2.77 3.08 -20.42
CA LYS A 103 -2.58 3.63 -21.77
C LYS A 103 -2.53 5.16 -21.77
N ALA A 104 -3.42 5.80 -21.03
CA ALA A 104 -3.46 7.25 -20.96
C ALA A 104 -2.23 7.87 -20.28
N PHE A 105 -1.62 7.17 -19.32
CA PHE A 105 -0.35 7.55 -18.71
C PHE A 105 0.89 7.09 -19.51
N GLY A 106 0.70 6.35 -20.62
CA GLY A 106 1.80 5.77 -21.38
C GLY A 106 2.60 4.71 -20.61
N THR A 107 1.98 4.06 -19.61
CA THR A 107 2.62 3.04 -18.77
C THR A 107 2.08 1.63 -19.04
N ASN A 108 1.23 1.47 -20.06
CA ASN A 108 0.64 0.19 -20.40
C ASN A 108 1.71 -0.86 -20.72
N VAL A 109 1.39 -2.11 -20.36
CA VAL A 109 2.29 -3.25 -20.59
C VAL A 109 2.70 -3.40 -22.06
N ASP A 110 1.81 -3.03 -22.98
CA ASP A 110 2.01 -3.15 -24.43
C ASP A 110 2.85 -2.01 -25.05
N ASP A 111 2.90 -0.82 -24.42
CA ASP A 111 3.76 0.27 -24.93
C ASP A 111 5.20 -0.02 -24.50
N ASN A 112 6.00 -0.43 -25.48
CA ASN A 112 7.46 -0.48 -25.39
C ASN A 112 8.02 0.78 -26.06
N HIS A 113 8.15 1.86 -25.29
CA HIS A 113 8.89 3.07 -25.73
C HIS A 113 10.25 3.17 -25.06
N VAL A 114 10.86 2.01 -24.80
CA VAL A 114 12.22 1.92 -24.28
C VAL A 114 13.19 2.01 -25.46
N LEU A 115 13.74 3.20 -25.71
CA LEU A 115 14.91 3.36 -26.57
C LEU A 115 16.18 3.33 -25.71
N LEU A 116 17.24 2.69 -26.23
CA LEU A 116 18.56 2.56 -25.59
C LEU A 116 18.61 1.69 -24.32
N GLY A 117 17.98 0.50 -24.34
CA GLY A 117 18.30 -0.55 -23.36
C GLY A 117 17.84 -0.30 -21.92
N GLY A 118 16.80 0.50 -21.71
CA GLY A 118 16.15 0.65 -20.39
C GLY A 118 16.46 1.92 -19.62
N THR A 119 17.26 2.83 -20.17
CA THR A 119 17.69 4.05 -19.46
C THR A 119 16.86 5.30 -19.77
N ILE A 120 16.14 5.34 -20.89
CA ILE A 120 15.33 6.51 -21.28
C ILE A 120 13.95 6.00 -21.70
N ASP A 121 12.96 6.19 -20.83
CA ASP A 121 11.54 6.10 -21.20
C ASP A 121 11.23 7.31 -22.07
N LEU A 122 11.05 7.09 -23.38
CA LEU A 122 10.45 8.11 -24.23
C LEU A 122 8.96 8.10 -23.96
N TYR A 123 8.54 8.92 -23.01
CA TYR A 123 7.14 9.21 -22.78
C TYR A 123 6.52 9.72 -24.08
N ASN A 124 5.43 9.08 -24.50
CA ASN A 124 4.70 9.44 -25.70
C ASN A 124 4.24 10.90 -25.58
N VAL A 125 4.88 11.81 -26.33
CA VAL A 125 4.63 13.26 -26.26
C VAL A 125 3.19 13.62 -26.68
N ALA A 126 2.53 12.74 -27.45
CA ALA A 126 1.11 12.87 -27.79
C ALA A 126 0.16 12.59 -26.61
N ALA A 127 0.62 11.92 -25.55
CA ALA A 127 -0.18 11.58 -24.36
C ALA A 127 -0.33 12.74 -23.34
N TRP A 128 0.44 13.82 -23.50
CA TRP A 128 0.60 14.85 -22.46
C TRP A 128 -0.61 15.79 -22.25
N THR A 129 -1.67 15.76 -23.06
CA THR A 129 -2.82 16.67 -22.82
C THR A 129 -4.21 16.09 -23.11
N GLU A 130 -4.39 15.28 -24.15
CA GLU A 130 -5.70 14.64 -24.43
C GLU A 130 -5.94 13.40 -23.57
N ASP A 131 -4.88 12.63 -23.31
CA ASP A 131 -5.00 11.36 -22.60
C ASP A 131 -5.11 11.53 -21.07
N GLU A 132 -4.53 12.58 -20.48
CA GLU A 132 -4.72 12.89 -19.05
C GLU A 132 -6.19 13.11 -18.67
N LYS A 133 -6.96 13.81 -19.53
CA LYS A 133 -8.42 13.98 -19.35
C LYS A 133 -9.14 12.63 -19.38
N THR A 134 -8.67 11.73 -20.22
CA THR A 134 -9.17 10.35 -20.31
C THR A 134 -8.87 9.59 -19.02
N ALA A 135 -7.64 9.65 -18.50
CA ALA A 135 -7.27 9.05 -17.22
C ALA A 135 -8.17 9.57 -16.08
N ILE A 136 -8.33 10.90 -15.96
CA ILE A 136 -9.20 11.53 -14.96
C ILE A 136 -10.64 11.05 -15.09
N LYS A 137 -11.18 10.94 -16.31
CA LYS A 137 -12.54 10.43 -16.56
C LYS A 137 -12.74 9.02 -16.03
N TYR A 138 -11.76 8.12 -16.22
CA TYR A 138 -11.85 6.75 -15.71
C TYR A 138 -11.61 6.69 -14.21
N LEU A 139 -10.65 7.45 -13.66
CA LEU A 139 -10.43 7.56 -12.21
C LEU A 139 -11.72 7.97 -11.49
N LYS A 140 -12.38 9.04 -11.95
CA LYS A 140 -13.63 9.54 -11.35
C LYS A 140 -14.79 8.52 -11.32
N LYS A 141 -14.76 7.44 -12.12
CA LYS A 141 -15.77 6.37 -12.05
C LYS A 141 -15.62 5.46 -10.82
N HIS A 142 -14.43 5.42 -10.23
CA HIS A 142 -14.07 4.46 -9.19
C HIS A 142 -13.94 5.12 -7.81
N THR A 143 -14.96 5.89 -7.40
CA THR A 143 -14.96 6.57 -6.10
C THR A 143 -14.98 5.59 -4.92
N GLY A 144 -15.76 4.51 -5.01
CA GLY A 144 -15.81 3.45 -3.99
C GLY A 144 -15.02 2.18 -4.31
N THR A 145 -14.40 2.11 -5.48
CA THR A 145 -13.62 0.94 -5.93
C THR A 145 -12.16 1.26 -6.22
N PHE A 146 -11.69 2.44 -5.81
CA PHE A 146 -10.31 2.89 -6.04
C PHE A 146 -9.25 1.89 -5.54
N PRO A 147 -9.33 1.32 -4.33
CA PRO A 147 -8.32 0.37 -3.87
C PRO A 147 -8.22 -0.89 -4.76
N ILE A 148 -9.36 -1.34 -5.31
CA ILE A 148 -9.40 -2.48 -6.23
C ILE A 148 -8.83 -2.06 -7.59
N LEU A 149 -9.17 -0.85 -8.06
CA LEU A 149 -8.58 -0.28 -9.27
C LEU A 149 -7.06 -0.14 -9.17
N GLU A 150 -6.54 0.35 -8.05
CA GLU A 150 -5.11 0.50 -7.78
C GLU A 150 -4.39 -0.86 -7.85
N GLU A 151 -4.96 -1.89 -7.22
CA GLU A 151 -4.40 -3.25 -7.27
C GLU A 151 -4.46 -3.85 -8.68
N VAL A 152 -5.59 -3.70 -9.38
CA VAL A 152 -5.75 -4.18 -10.75
C VAL A 152 -4.76 -3.49 -11.68
N TYR A 153 -4.69 -2.15 -11.61
CA TYR A 153 -3.78 -1.34 -12.38
C TYR A 153 -2.34 -1.81 -12.21
N TYR A 154 -1.88 -1.88 -10.97
CA TYR A 154 -0.52 -2.29 -10.63
C TYR A 154 -0.22 -3.72 -11.11
N LYS A 155 -1.11 -4.67 -10.83
CA LYS A 155 -0.84 -6.09 -11.14
C LYS A 155 -0.94 -6.42 -12.61
N THR A 156 -1.81 -5.76 -13.39
CA THR A 156 -2.12 -6.23 -14.75
C THR A 156 -1.93 -5.20 -15.84
N ALA A 157 -2.04 -3.90 -15.54
CA ALA A 157 -2.13 -2.88 -16.57
C ALA A 157 -0.83 -2.11 -16.79
N THR A 158 0.03 -1.98 -15.77
CA THR A 158 1.23 -1.15 -15.84
C THR A 158 2.53 -1.91 -15.55
N LYS A 159 3.64 -1.37 -16.06
CA LYS A 159 5.01 -1.71 -15.61
C LYS A 159 5.42 -0.91 -14.35
N SER A 160 4.66 0.13 -13.99
CA SER A 160 4.93 1.02 -12.85
C SER A 160 4.62 0.38 -11.48
N LYS A 161 5.09 1.02 -10.42
CA LYS A 161 5.01 0.57 -9.03
C LYS A 161 3.67 0.87 -8.36
N ASN A 162 2.98 1.96 -8.73
CA ASN A 162 1.70 2.34 -8.11
C ASN A 162 0.94 3.41 -8.94
N LEU A 163 -0.37 3.21 -9.12
CA LEU A 163 -1.30 4.17 -9.71
C LEU A 163 -1.24 5.58 -9.07
N ARG A 164 -1.13 5.70 -7.74
CA ARG A 164 -1.02 7.01 -7.05
C ARG A 164 0.22 7.78 -7.44
N ASN A 165 1.35 7.08 -7.57
CA ASN A 165 2.60 7.71 -7.98
C ASN A 165 2.50 8.17 -9.43
N ASP A 166 1.90 7.35 -10.29
CA ASP A 166 1.63 7.71 -11.68
C ASP A 166 0.70 8.94 -11.75
N ILE A 167 -0.37 8.99 -10.95
CA ILE A 167 -1.25 10.15 -10.86
C ILE A 167 -0.47 11.42 -10.46
N LEU A 168 0.46 11.33 -9.50
CA LEU A 168 1.29 12.47 -9.08
C LEU A 168 2.33 12.88 -10.11
N SER A 169 2.78 11.93 -10.95
CA SER A 169 3.86 12.15 -11.91
C SER A 169 3.32 12.67 -13.25
N TYR A 170 2.14 12.20 -13.65
CA TYR A 170 1.53 12.48 -14.95
C TYR A 170 0.41 13.51 -14.90
N LEU A 171 -0.26 13.75 -13.75
CA LEU A 171 -1.23 14.85 -13.68
C LEU A 171 -0.54 16.13 -13.25
N SER A 172 -0.93 17.24 -13.89
CA SER A 172 -0.57 18.58 -13.39
C SER A 172 -1.15 18.81 -11.99
N ASN A 173 -0.50 19.69 -11.21
CA ASN A 173 -0.96 20.06 -9.87
C ASN A 173 -2.43 20.51 -9.82
N SER A 174 -2.90 21.20 -10.87
CA SER A 174 -4.30 21.64 -10.97
C SER A 174 -5.24 20.46 -11.13
N GLN A 175 -4.96 19.54 -12.06
CA GLN A 175 -5.78 18.35 -12.29
C GLN A 175 -5.79 17.42 -11.07
N TYR A 176 -4.63 17.24 -10.44
CA TYR A 176 -4.51 16.50 -9.19
C TYR A 176 -5.39 17.10 -8.09
N SER A 177 -5.28 18.42 -7.86
CA SER A 177 -6.11 19.13 -6.88
C SER A 177 -7.61 18.96 -7.17
N ASP A 178 -8.03 19.05 -8.43
CA ASP A 178 -9.42 18.89 -8.81
C ASP A 178 -9.92 17.45 -8.64
N LEU A 179 -9.04 16.47 -8.89
CA LEU A 179 -9.33 15.06 -8.63
C LEU A 179 -9.47 14.80 -7.12
N ALA A 180 -8.53 15.30 -6.32
CA ALA A 180 -8.57 15.19 -4.87
C ALA A 180 -9.84 15.83 -4.28
N LYS A 181 -10.20 17.05 -4.71
CA LYS A 181 -11.46 17.72 -4.33
C LYS A 181 -12.68 16.88 -4.73
N TYR A 182 -12.69 16.32 -5.93
CA TYR A 182 -13.80 15.49 -6.40
C TYR A 182 -14.00 14.29 -5.48
N TYR A 183 -12.95 13.54 -5.15
CA TYR A 183 -13.10 12.37 -4.28
C TYR A 183 -13.43 12.73 -2.84
N LYS A 184 -12.85 13.82 -2.31
CA LYS A 184 -13.22 14.36 -1.00
C LYS A 184 -14.72 14.72 -0.95
N SER A 185 -15.26 15.31 -2.02
CA SER A 185 -16.70 15.61 -2.14
C SER A 185 -17.59 14.36 -2.15
N LYS A 186 -17.02 13.20 -2.50
CA LYS A 186 -17.70 11.89 -2.50
C LYS A 186 -17.48 11.11 -1.22
N GLY A 187 -16.85 11.71 -0.20
CA GLY A 187 -16.58 11.06 1.09
C GLY A 187 -15.35 10.15 1.09
N TYR A 188 -14.51 10.22 0.05
CA TYR A 188 -13.30 9.41 -0.08
C TYR A 188 -12.05 10.27 0.06
N ASN A 189 -11.31 10.07 1.14
CA ASN A 189 -10.00 10.68 1.37
C ASN A 189 -8.92 9.63 1.06
N TRP A 190 -8.54 9.51 -0.21
CA TRP A 190 -7.54 8.55 -0.66
C TRP A 190 -6.30 9.20 -1.30
N LEU A 191 -6.39 10.49 -1.67
CA LEU A 191 -5.31 11.36 -2.13
C LEU A 191 -4.84 12.29 -1.02
#